data_AF-A0A399EHV1-F1
#
_entry.id   AF-A0A399EHV1-F1
#
_cell.length_a   1.000
_cell.length_b   1.000
_cell.length_c   1.000
_cell.angle_alpha   90.00
_cell.angle_beta   90.00
_cell.angle_gamma   90.00
#
_symmetry.space_group_name_H-M   'P 1'
#
loop_
_entity.id
_entity.type
_entity.pdbx_description
1 polymer ?
#
loop_
_entity_poly.entity_id
_entity_poly.type
_entity_poly.pdbx_seq_one_letter_code
_entity_poly.pdbx_strand_id
1 'polypeptide(L)'
;MVHRRHHGGGLGKRLLLERLYRLAQYPEVAFIRLDTSQHTCGFFEKLGFATIKTEPNGYAPGLDRYDMQLWLEPAARDRIRAAWLQTQPLQGEPS
;
A
#
# COMPACT_ATOMS: atom_id res chain seq x y z
N MET A 1 0.00 -8.83 -7.87
CA MET A 1 0.61 -9.72 -6.86
C MET A 1 2.02 -10.04 -7.37
N VAL A 2 3.06 -9.76 -6.58
CA VAL A 2 4.45 -10.06 -6.97
C VAL A 2 4.72 -11.52 -6.60
N HIS A 3 5.45 -12.26 -7.43
CA HIS A 3 5.73 -13.68 -7.19
C HIS A 3 6.50 -13.88 -5.87
N ARG A 4 6.19 -14.96 -5.12
CA ARG A 4 6.68 -15.24 -3.75
C ARG A 4 8.21 -15.18 -3.60
N ARG A 5 8.96 -15.46 -4.67
CA ARG A 5 10.43 -15.38 -4.74
C ARG A 5 11.00 -13.95 -4.75
N HIS A 6 10.16 -12.93 -4.92
CA HIS A 6 10.54 -11.51 -4.85
C HIS A 6 9.88 -10.79 -3.66
N HIS A 7 9.22 -11.53 -2.76
CA HIS A 7 8.84 -10.99 -1.45
C HIS A 7 10.11 -10.74 -0.64
N GLY A 8 10.23 -9.54 -0.03
CA GLY A 8 11.41 -9.14 0.74
C GLY A 8 12.42 -8.26 0.00
N GLY A 9 12.34 -8.15 -1.34
CA GLY A 9 13.23 -7.28 -2.13
C GLY A 9 12.76 -5.84 -2.32
N GLY A 10 11.78 -5.37 -1.53
CA GLY A 10 11.26 -3.99 -1.61
C GLY A 10 10.40 -3.66 -2.86
N LEU A 11 10.43 -4.47 -3.91
CA LEU A 11 9.69 -4.22 -5.17
C LEU A 11 8.18 -4.04 -4.96
N GLY A 12 7.55 -4.91 -4.16
CA GLY A 12 6.12 -4.78 -3.83
C GLY A 12 5.78 -3.47 -3.15
N LYS A 13 6.64 -3.01 -2.22
CA LYS A 13 6.50 -1.71 -1.56
C LYS A 13 6.68 -0.56 -2.55
N ARG A 14 7.68 -0.62 -3.43
CA ARG A 14 7.94 0.41 -4.44
C ARG A 14 6.78 0.56 -5.42
N LEU A 15 6.27 -0.55 -5.96
CA LEU A 15 5.12 -0.54 -6.87
C LEU A 15 3.85 0.01 -6.19
N LEU A 16 3.64 -0.31 -4.91
CA LEU A 16 2.50 0.22 -4.17
C LEU A 16 2.66 1.72 -3.92
N LEU A 17 3.82 2.17 -3.43
CA LEU A 17 4.08 3.60 -3.18
C LEU A 17 3.97 4.44 -4.45
N GLU A 18 4.40 3.91 -5.59
CA GLU A 18 4.23 4.57 -6.89
C GLU A 18 2.76 4.80 -7.23
N ARG A 19 1.92 3.77 -7.08
CA ARG A 19 0.47 3.87 -7.32
C ARG A 19 -0.20 4.84 -6.36
N LEU A 20 0.13 4.77 -5.07
CA LEU A 20 -0.38 5.69 -4.06
C LEU A 20 0.03 7.13 -4.37
N TYR A 21 1.28 7.34 -4.80
CA TYR A 21 1.78 8.66 -5.17
C TYR A 21 1.05 9.24 -6.39
N ARG A 22 0.77 8.42 -7.41
CA ARG A 22 -0.05 8.84 -8.55
C ARG A 22 -1.46 9.21 -8.10
N LEU A 23 -2.13 8.35 -7.33
CA LEU A 23 -3.49 8.59 -6.84
C LEU A 23 -3.57 9.84 -5.94
N ALA A 24 -2.56 10.08 -5.11
CA ALA A 24 -2.50 11.24 -4.22
C ALA A 24 -2.34 12.58 -4.95
N GLN A 25 -2.02 12.59 -6.24
CA GLN A 25 -1.97 13.81 -7.06
C GLN A 25 -3.35 14.27 -7.55
N TYR A 26 -4.35 13.38 -7.52
CA TYR A 26 -5.71 13.69 -7.92
C TYR A 26 -6.50 14.19 -6.70
N PRO A 27 -6.85 15.50 -6.61
CA PRO A 27 -7.57 16.05 -5.47
C PRO A 27 -8.98 15.47 -5.31
N GLU A 28 -9.60 15.01 -6.40
CA GLU A 28 -10.94 14.39 -6.42
C GLU A 28 -10.97 12.99 -5.77
N VAL A 29 -9.81 12.33 -5.62
CA VAL A 29 -9.73 11.04 -4.95
C VAL A 29 -9.72 11.25 -3.44
N ALA A 30 -10.85 10.98 -2.78
CA ALA A 30 -10.98 11.15 -1.34
C ALA A 30 -10.32 10.02 -0.53
N PHE A 31 -10.39 8.79 -1.02
CA PHE A 31 -9.85 7.62 -0.34
C PHE A 31 -9.52 6.49 -1.33
N ILE A 32 -8.73 5.52 -0.87
CA ILE A 32 -8.35 4.32 -1.61
C ILE A 32 -8.85 3.11 -0.83
N ARG A 33 -9.46 2.15 -1.52
CA ARG A 33 -9.89 0.87 -0.94
C ARG A 33 -9.13 -0.29 -1.56
N LEU A 34 -8.91 -1.33 -0.76
CA LEU A 34 -8.39 -2.61 -1.19
C LEU A 34 -8.92 -3.70 -0.26
N ASP A 35 -8.78 -4.95 -0.69
CA ASP A 35 -8.94 -6.12 0.15
C ASP A 35 -7.68 -6.98 0.14
N THR A 36 -7.41 -7.61 1.28
CA THR A 36 -6.21 -8.45 1.46
C THR A 36 -6.41 -9.52 2.52
N SER A 37 -5.45 -10.45 2.65
CA SER A 37 -5.53 -11.53 3.65
C SER A 37 -5.01 -11.11 5.03
N GLN A 38 -5.34 -11.87 6.08
CA GLN A 38 -4.78 -11.67 7.43
C GLN A 38 -3.25 -11.73 7.46
N HIS A 39 -2.62 -12.43 6.51
CA HIS A 39 -1.17 -12.57 6.43
C HIS A 39 -0.49 -11.33 5.83
N THR A 40 -1.24 -10.46 5.15
CA THR A 40 -0.72 -9.33 4.39
C THR A 40 -1.29 -7.98 4.84
N CYS A 41 -2.34 -7.94 5.66
CA CYS A 41 -2.95 -6.69 6.15
C CYS A 41 -1.94 -5.78 6.85
N GLY A 42 -1.08 -6.32 7.72
CA GLY A 42 -0.07 -5.54 8.45
C GLY A 42 0.95 -4.81 7.57
N PHE A 43 1.12 -5.22 6.31
CA PHE A 43 1.93 -4.45 5.35
C PHE A 43 1.22 -3.15 4.92
N PHE A 44 -0.09 -3.19 4.73
CA PHE A 44 -0.89 -2.02 4.35
C PHE A 44 -1.18 -1.11 5.55
N GLU A 45 -1.32 -1.67 6.75
CA GLU A 45 -1.46 -0.90 8.00
C GLU A 45 -0.28 0.05 8.22
N LYS A 46 0.95 -0.41 7.96
CA LYS A 46 2.18 0.42 8.01
C LYS A 46 2.18 1.58 7.01
N LEU A 47 1.33 1.53 5.99
CA LEU A 47 1.15 2.60 5.00
C LEU A 47 -0.06 3.49 5.32
N GLY A 48 -0.74 3.25 6.45
CA GLY A 48 -1.87 4.05 6.93
C GLY A 48 -3.24 3.55 6.50
N PHE A 49 -3.35 2.37 5.87
CA PHE A 49 -4.65 1.76 5.63
C PHE A 49 -5.25 1.26 6.95
N ALA A 50 -6.53 1.54 7.18
CA ALA A 50 -7.31 1.02 8.28
C ALA A 50 -8.22 -0.11 7.80
N THR A 51 -8.32 -1.20 8.57
CA THR A 51 -9.29 -2.27 8.32
C THR A 51 -10.70 -1.78 8.66
N ILE A 52 -11.62 -1.89 7.70
CA ILE A 52 -13.02 -1.47 7.84
C ILE A 52 -13.99 -2.65 7.94
N LYS A 53 -13.60 -3.83 7.46
CA LYS A 53 -14.36 -5.07 7.57
C LYS A 53 -13.41 -6.25 7.58
N THR A 54 -13.71 -7.24 8.41
CA THR A 54 -13.10 -8.57 8.34
C THR A 54 -14.17 -9.60 8.01
N GLU A 55 -13.83 -10.56 7.17
CA GLU A 55 -14.68 -11.66 6.76
C GLU A 55 -13.93 -12.98 6.95
N PRO A 56 -14.26 -13.75 8.01
CA PRO A 56 -13.65 -15.04 8.27
C PRO A 56 -13.85 -16.00 7.09
N ASN A 57 -12.79 -16.69 6.68
CA ASN A 57 -12.77 -17.54 5.50
C ASN A 57 -13.20 -16.83 4.18
N GLY A 58 -13.12 -15.49 4.12
CA GLY A 58 -13.62 -14.70 3.00
C GLY A 58 -12.90 -14.89 1.66
N TYR A 59 -11.72 -15.50 1.66
CA TYR A 59 -11.07 -15.97 0.42
C TYR A 59 -11.08 -17.49 0.27
N ALA A 60 -10.86 -18.21 1.37
CA ALA A 60 -10.84 -19.68 1.43
C ALA A 60 -10.91 -20.13 2.90
N PRO A 61 -11.17 -21.42 3.19
CA PRO A 61 -11.04 -21.95 4.55
C PRO A 61 -9.65 -21.65 5.17
N GLY A 62 -9.64 -21.01 6.33
CA GLY A 62 -8.43 -20.54 7.01
C GLY A 62 -7.79 -19.28 6.44
N LEU A 63 -8.41 -18.64 5.43
CA LEU A 63 -7.90 -17.45 4.76
C LEU A 63 -8.95 -16.34 4.80
N ASP A 64 -8.81 -15.48 5.80
CA ASP A 64 -9.73 -14.38 6.08
C ASP A 64 -9.50 -13.22 5.10
N ARG A 65 -10.58 -12.51 4.77
CA ARG A 65 -10.53 -11.28 3.97
C ARG A 65 -10.62 -10.06 4.86
N TYR A 66 -9.74 -9.09 4.63
CA TYR A 66 -9.66 -7.80 5.30
C TYR A 66 -9.90 -6.73 4.26
N ASP A 67 -11.05 -6.06 4.31
CA ASP A 67 -11.28 -4.86 3.51
C ASP A 67 -10.68 -3.66 4.24
N MET A 68 -9.87 -2.88 3.54
CA MET A 68 -9.10 -1.78 4.11
C MET A 68 -9.30 -0.49 3.31
N GLN A 69 -9.15 0.64 4.00
CA GLN A 69 -9.31 1.97 3.43
C GLN A 69 -8.21 2.93 3.92
N LEU A 70 -7.73 3.79 3.01
CA LEU A 70 -6.83 4.90 3.30
C LEU A 70 -7.48 6.20 2.83
N TRP A 71 -7.76 7.12 3.75
CA TRP A 71 -8.21 8.47 3.42
C TRP A 71 -7.03 9.34 2.95
N LEU A 72 -7.24 10.09 1.87
CA LEU A 72 -6.25 11.00 1.28
C LEU A 72 -6.43 12.43 1.78
N GLU A 73 -6.49 12.58 3.10
CA GLU A 73 -6.38 13.88 3.77
C GLU A 73 -5.00 14.52 3.49
N PRO A 74 -4.83 15.85 3.66
CA PRO A 74 -3.56 16.52 3.38
C PRO A 74 -2.34 15.84 4.00
N ALA A 75 -2.42 15.49 5.29
CA ALA A 75 -1.33 14.81 5.99
C ALA A 75 -1.01 13.42 5.41
N ALA A 76 -2.01 12.69 4.91
CA ALA A 76 -1.79 11.39 4.28
C ALA A 76 -1.10 11.55 2.92
N ARG A 77 -1.50 12.55 2.12
CA ARG A 77 -0.84 12.88 0.84
C ARG A 77 0.63 13.25 1.05
N ASP A 78 0.93 14.02 2.09
CA ASP A 78 2.30 14.41 2.45
C ASP A 78 3.14 13.19 2.83
N ARG A 79 2.60 12.28 3.65
CA ARG A 79 3.28 11.02 3.99
C ARG A 79 3.56 10.16 2.77
N ILE A 80 2.57 10.01 1.87
CA ILE A 80 2.74 9.24 0.63
C ILE A 80 3.83 9.86 -0.25
N ARG A 81 3.81 11.19 -0.41
CA ARG A 81 4.83 11.93 -1.17
C ARG A 81 6.22 11.71 -0.58
N ALA A 82 6.39 11.88 0.73
CA ALA A 82 7.66 11.66 1.41
C ALA A 82 8.15 10.21 1.26
N ALA A 83 7.26 9.24 1.46
CA ALA A 83 7.59 7.82 1.32
C ALA A 83 8.01 7.46 -0.11
N TRP A 84 7.35 8.02 -1.15
CA TRP A 84 7.74 7.80 -2.54
C TRP A 84 9.13 8.39 -2.85
N LEU A 85 9.40 9.63 -2.43
CA LEU A 85 10.68 10.29 -2.65
C LEU A 85 11.85 9.52 -2.01
N GLN A 86 11.65 8.97 -0.81
CA GLN A 86 12.66 8.13 -0.13
C GLN A 86 12.93 6.80 -0.84
N THR A 87 12.03 6.34 -1.71
CA THR A 87 12.21 5.10 -2.49
C THR A 87 12.80 5.31 -3.88
N GLN A 88 12.99 6.57 -4.30
CA GLN A 88 13.74 6.84 -5.51
C GLN A 88 15.23 6.63 -5.24
N PRO A 89 15.98 6.00 -6.17
CA PRO A 89 17.42 5.99 -6.06
C PRO A 89 17.90 7.44 -5.98
N LEU A 90 18.79 7.73 -5.03
CA LEU A 90 19.51 9.00 -4.97
C LEU A 90 20.09 9.23 -6.37
N GLN A 91 19.66 10.29 -7.06
CA GLN A 91 20.23 10.67 -8.35
C GLN A 91 21.72 10.99 -8.09
N GLY A 92 22.64 10.09 -8.48
CA GLY A 92 24.07 10.34 -8.29
C GLY A 92 25.07 9.19 -8.32
N GLU A 93 24.74 7.95 -8.69
CA GLU A 93 25.78 6.93 -8.93
C GLU A 93 26.00 6.76 -10.45
N PRO A 94 27.10 7.28 -11.02
CA PRO A 94 27.47 7.01 -12.40
C PRO A 94 27.97 5.55 -12.52
N SER A 95 27.44 4.82 -13.50
CA SER A 95 28.12 3.64 -14.08
C SER A 95 28.94 4.07 -15.28
#